data_AF-A0A1G5UCS0-F1
#
_entry.id   AF-A0A1G5UCS0-F1
#
_cell.length_a   1.000
_cell.length_b   1.000
_cell.length_c   1.000
_cell.angle_alpha   90.00
_cell.angle_beta   90.00
_cell.angle_gamma   90.00
#
_symmetry.space_group_name_H-M   'P 1'
#
loop_
_entity.id
_entity.type
_entity.pdbx_description
1 polymer ?
#
loop_
_entity_poly.entity_id
_entity_poly.type
_entity_poly.pdbx_seq_one_letter_code
_entity_poly.pdbx_strand_id
1 'polypeptide(L)'
;LLDALPLSPNGKLDARALPDGDEAAPAPHVADPPRGETETRLAALWAAVLGLPEPGAVARSDSFFERGGDSILVMKLVAAIQESLGRSLPLRTVFNHPTLAGLAAQLDGTDARHGTADLTDMDRWLDEIETSAAGATRT
;
A
#
# COMPACT_ATOMS: atom_id res chain seq x y z
N LEU A 1 -8.60 -13.82 32.88
CA LEU A 1 -9.49 -12.65 32.89
C LEU A 1 -8.95 -11.71 31.82
N LEU A 2 -9.65 -11.58 30.69
CA LEU A 2 -9.27 -10.64 29.63
C LEU A 2 -10.16 -9.41 29.82
N ASP A 3 -9.61 -8.38 30.47
CA ASP A 3 -10.29 -7.11 30.67
C ASP A 3 -10.41 -6.39 29.33
N ALA A 4 -11.66 -6.13 28.95
CA ALA A 4 -12.04 -5.50 27.70
C ALA A 4 -11.59 -4.03 27.67
N LEU A 5 -10.97 -3.62 26.57
CA LEU A 5 -10.68 -2.22 26.30
C LEU A 5 -12.02 -1.46 26.17
N PRO A 6 -12.24 -0.35 26.92
CA PRO A 6 -13.48 0.41 26.83
C PRO A 6 -13.53 1.18 25.51
N LEU A 7 -14.60 0.96 24.75
CA LEU A 7 -14.91 1.68 23.51
C LEU A 7 -15.69 2.95 23.85
N SER A 8 -15.34 4.07 23.21
CA SER A 8 -16.19 5.27 23.19
C SER A 8 -17.51 4.98 22.44
N PRO A 9 -18.60 5.72 22.68
CA PRO A 9 -19.90 5.47 22.04
C PRO A 9 -19.90 5.56 20.51
N ASN A 10 -18.80 6.02 19.89
CA ASN A 10 -18.63 6.13 18.44
C ASN A 10 -17.51 5.24 17.88
N GLY A 11 -17.06 4.22 18.63
CA GLY A 11 -16.13 3.19 18.12
C GLY A 11 -14.73 3.69 17.76
N LYS A 12 -14.35 4.91 18.16
CA LYS A 12 -12.97 5.41 18.06
C LYS A 12 -12.27 5.25 19.39
N LEU A 13 -11.02 4.79 19.32
CA LEU A 13 -10.09 4.76 20.45
C LEU A 13 -9.89 6.20 20.96
N ASP A 14 -10.29 6.46 22.20
CA ASP A 14 -10.08 7.74 22.86
C ASP A 14 -8.57 7.95 23.10
N ALA A 15 -7.90 8.65 22.19
CA ALA A 15 -6.50 9.05 22.31
C ALA A 15 -6.20 9.97 23.52
N ARG A 16 -7.21 10.27 24.35
CA ARG A 16 -7.14 11.09 25.57
C ARG A 16 -7.18 10.28 26.87
N ALA A 17 -7.34 8.96 26.79
CA ALA A 17 -7.31 8.07 27.96
C ALA A 17 -5.96 7.36 28.13
N LEU A 18 -4.94 7.72 27.34
CA LEU A 18 -3.58 7.24 27.55
C LEU A 18 -2.97 8.01 28.73
N PRO A 19 -2.59 7.34 29.83
CA PRO A 19 -1.88 8.00 30.93
C PRO A 19 -0.60 8.62 30.36
N ASP A 20 -0.30 9.86 30.79
CA ASP A 20 0.91 10.61 30.44
C ASP A 20 2.15 9.82 30.90
N GLY A 21 2.59 8.87 30.08
CA GLY A 21 3.84 8.18 30.24
C GLY A 21 4.93 9.11 29.76
N ASP A 22 5.85 9.47 30.67
CA ASP A 22 7.15 10.10 30.41
C ASP A 22 7.56 9.99 28.93
N GLU A 23 7.36 11.06 28.16
CA GLU A 23 7.80 11.15 26.77
C GLU A 23 9.33 11.35 26.76
N ALA A 24 10.07 10.36 27.24
CA ALA A 24 11.41 10.14 26.73
C ALA A 24 11.25 10.01 25.22
N ALA A 25 11.74 11.02 24.47
CA ALA A 25 11.68 11.04 23.02
C ALA A 25 12.01 9.64 22.50
N PRO A 26 11.11 9.00 21.74
CA PRO A 26 11.34 7.64 21.29
C PRO A 26 12.73 7.61 20.66
N ALA A 27 13.59 6.73 21.17
CA ALA A 27 14.92 6.53 20.60
C ALA A 27 14.75 6.42 19.08
N PRO A 28 15.60 7.07 18.26
CA PRO A 28 15.41 7.10 16.82
C PRO A 28 15.27 5.65 16.35
N HIS A 29 14.05 5.27 15.96
CA HIS A 29 13.81 3.98 15.35
C HIS A 29 14.66 3.99 14.09
N VAL A 30 15.76 3.24 14.11
CA VAL A 30 16.60 3.06 12.92
C VAL A 30 15.74 2.27 11.95
N ALA A 31 15.10 2.99 11.04
CA ALA A 31 14.21 2.44 10.04
C ALA A 31 15.08 1.54 9.14
N ASP A 32 14.81 0.23 9.17
CA ASP A 32 15.62 -0.74 8.44
C ASP A 32 15.29 -0.62 6.93
N PRO A 33 16.28 -0.44 6.05
CA PRO A 33 16.02 -0.23 4.63
C PRO A 33 15.42 -1.48 3.95
N PRO A 34 14.80 -1.32 2.76
CA PRO A 34 14.38 -2.42 1.91
C PRO A 34 15.56 -3.34 1.57
N ARG A 35 15.31 -4.65 1.50
CA ARG A 35 16.31 -5.68 1.24
C ARG A 35 15.97 -6.51 0.02
N GLY A 36 16.98 -6.72 -0.82
CA GLY A 36 16.82 -7.50 -2.04
C GLY A 36 15.98 -6.77 -3.09
N GLU A 37 15.86 -7.41 -4.24
CA GLU A 37 15.31 -6.77 -5.44
C GLU A 37 13.81 -6.49 -5.32
N THR A 38 13.03 -7.43 -4.81
CA THR A 38 11.57 -7.28 -4.68
C THR A 38 11.20 -6.15 -3.73
N GLU A 39 11.79 -6.07 -2.54
CA GLU A 39 11.51 -4.98 -1.60
C GLU A 39 11.94 -3.63 -2.16
N THR A 40 13.11 -3.53 -2.82
CA THR A 40 13.58 -2.28 -3.41
C THR A 40 12.65 -1.78 -4.52
N ARG A 41 12.23 -2.66 -5.42
CA ARG A 41 11.29 -2.30 -6.50
C ARG A 41 9.92 -1.91 -5.93
N LEU A 42 9.43 -2.67 -4.94
CA LEU A 42 8.15 -2.36 -4.29
C LEU A 42 8.20 -1.04 -3.52
N ALA A 43 9.31 -0.71 -2.86
CA ALA A 43 9.51 0.57 -2.19
C ALA A 43 9.45 1.75 -3.17
N ALA A 44 9.99 1.58 -4.38
CA ALA A 44 9.88 2.59 -5.42
C ALA A 44 8.44 2.80 -5.89
N LEU A 45 7.67 1.72 -6.05
CA LEU A 45 6.24 1.80 -6.39
C LEU A 45 5.44 2.46 -5.26
N TRP A 46 5.72 2.12 -4.00
CA TRP A 46 5.12 2.78 -2.84
C TRP A 46 5.40 4.27 -2.83
N ALA A 47 6.66 4.67 -3.03
CA ALA A 47 7.03 6.07 -3.06
C ALA A 47 6.29 6.83 -4.17
N ALA A 48 6.17 6.25 -5.36
CA ALA A 48 5.42 6.84 -6.47
C ALA A 48 3.92 6.99 -6.16
N VAL A 49 3.29 5.96 -5.59
CA VAL A 49 1.85 5.95 -5.28
C VAL A 49 1.51 6.88 -4.11
N LEU A 50 2.35 6.90 -3.07
CA LEU A 50 2.17 7.72 -1.87
C LEU A 50 2.68 9.17 -2.06
N GLY A 51 3.34 9.48 -3.18
CA GLY A 51 3.93 10.80 -3.43
C GLY A 51 5.12 11.12 -2.53
N LEU A 52 5.89 10.10 -2.12
CA LEU A 52 7.10 10.29 -1.31
C LEU A 52 8.26 10.76 -2.20
N PRO A 53 9.16 11.60 -1.68
CA PRO A 53 10.23 12.20 -2.48
C PRO A 53 11.25 11.18 -3.00
N GLU A 54 11.51 10.11 -2.25
CA GLU A 54 12.53 9.11 -2.59
C GLU A 54 12.11 7.71 -2.09
N PRO A 55 12.42 6.62 -2.81
CA PRO A 55 12.16 5.24 -2.37
C PRO A 55 12.81 4.88 -1.04
N GLY A 56 13.99 5.46 -0.75
CA GLY A 56 14.72 5.27 0.50
C GLY A 56 14.01 5.80 1.73
N ALA A 57 12.92 6.56 1.56
CA ALA A 57 12.06 6.96 2.67
C ALA A 57 11.24 5.80 3.24
N VAL A 58 11.03 4.71 2.48
CA VAL A 58 10.26 3.53 2.88
C VAL A 58 11.18 2.46 3.45
N ALA A 59 10.99 2.14 4.72
CA ALA A 59 11.58 1.04 5.44
C ALA A 59 10.77 -0.26 5.30
N ARG A 60 11.45 -1.38 5.47
CA ARG A 60 10.88 -2.73 5.34
C ARG A 60 9.72 -3.03 6.30
N SER A 61 9.72 -2.40 7.47
CA SER A 61 8.68 -2.58 8.49
C SER A 61 7.49 -1.64 8.33
N ASP A 62 7.53 -0.71 7.37
CA ASP A 62 6.44 0.26 7.23
C ASP A 62 5.16 -0.40 6.77
N SER A 63 4.06 0.07 7.34
CA SER A 63 2.71 -0.21 6.89
C SER A 63 2.29 0.80 5.83
N PHE A 64 1.74 0.32 4.71
CA PHE A 64 1.22 1.17 3.63
C PHE A 64 0.19 2.18 4.16
N PHE A 65 -0.70 1.72 5.05
CA PHE A 65 -1.79 2.52 5.60
C PHE A 65 -1.30 3.56 6.61
N GLU A 66 -0.26 3.25 7.39
CA GLU A 66 0.33 4.20 8.34
C GLU A 66 1.09 5.32 7.62
N ARG A 67 1.55 5.06 6.39
CA ARG A 67 2.17 6.06 5.51
C ARG A 67 1.17 6.89 4.70
N GLY A 68 -0.12 6.79 5.01
CA GLY A 68 -1.17 7.55 4.34
C GLY A 68 -1.79 6.84 3.14
N GLY A 69 -1.51 5.55 2.94
CA GLY A 69 -2.19 4.72 1.95
C GLY A 69 -3.68 4.57 2.27
N ASP A 70 -4.53 4.69 1.25
CA ASP A 70 -5.97 4.46 1.34
C ASP A 70 -6.43 3.41 0.32
N SER A 71 -7.73 3.10 0.29
CA SER A 71 -8.28 2.08 -0.61
C SER A 71 -8.06 2.38 -2.10
N ILE A 72 -8.05 3.65 -2.50
CA ILE A 72 -7.79 4.07 -3.89
C ILE A 72 -6.32 3.89 -4.22
N LEU A 73 -5.43 4.29 -3.31
CA LEU A 73 -3.99 4.11 -3.45
C LEU A 73 -3.60 2.63 -3.47
N VAL A 74 -4.30 1.78 -2.72
CA VAL A 74 -4.09 0.33 -2.81
C VAL A 74 -4.44 -0.20 -4.20
N MET A 75 -5.55 0.23 -4.81
CA MET A 75 -5.87 -0.20 -6.18
C MET A 75 -4.81 0.25 -7.18
N LYS A 76 -4.34 1.49 -7.06
CA LYS A 76 -3.24 2.02 -7.89
C LYS A 76 -1.94 1.23 -7.69
N LEU A 77 -1.63 0.87 -6.44
CA LEU A 77 -0.46 0.07 -6.12
C LEU A 77 -0.53 -1.33 -6.76
N VAL A 78 -1.68 -2.00 -6.66
CA VAL A 78 -1.87 -3.33 -7.26
C VAL A 78 -1.71 -3.27 -8.78
N ALA A 79 -2.27 -2.26 -9.45
CA ALA A 79 -2.09 -2.05 -10.88
C ALA A 79 -0.60 -1.82 -11.24
N ALA A 80 0.09 -0.93 -10.50
CA ALA A 80 1.49 -0.61 -10.76
C ALA A 80 2.43 -1.82 -10.53
N ILE A 81 2.13 -2.67 -9.54
CA ILE A 81 2.84 -3.94 -9.31
C ILE A 81 2.64 -4.89 -10.50
N GLN A 82 1.41 -5.03 -11.00
CA GLN A 82 1.13 -5.86 -12.16
C GLN A 82 1.89 -5.39 -13.40
N GLU A 83 1.89 -4.09 -13.68
CA GLU A 83 2.59 -3.49 -14.82
C GLU A 83 4.11 -3.60 -14.70
N SER A 84 4.66 -3.31 -13.52
CA SER A 84 6.12 -3.19 -13.33
C SER A 84 6.82 -4.52 -13.01
N LEU A 85 6.12 -5.44 -12.35
CA LEU A 85 6.67 -6.71 -11.88
C LEU A 85 6.07 -7.92 -12.59
N GLY A 86 4.99 -7.74 -13.38
CA GLY A 86 4.28 -8.84 -14.05
C GLY A 86 3.60 -9.79 -13.08
N ARG A 87 3.31 -9.34 -11.85
CA ARG A 87 2.73 -10.14 -10.77
C ARG A 87 1.45 -9.50 -10.26
N SER A 88 0.41 -10.30 -10.10
CA SER A 88 -0.85 -9.82 -9.54
C SER A 88 -0.88 -10.11 -8.05
N LEU A 89 -1.28 -9.13 -7.26
CA LEU A 89 -1.43 -9.28 -5.82
C LEU A 89 -2.90 -9.06 -5.43
N PRO A 90 -3.58 -10.07 -4.85
CA PRO A 90 -4.96 -9.92 -4.43
C PRO A 90 -5.11 -8.77 -3.43
N LEU A 91 -6.17 -7.97 -3.57
CA LEU A 91 -6.42 -6.82 -2.71
C LEU A 91 -6.39 -7.18 -1.21
N ARG A 92 -6.99 -8.33 -0.86
CA ARG A 92 -7.00 -8.89 0.50
C ARG A 92 -5.58 -9.06 1.07
N THR A 93 -4.60 -9.39 0.24
CA THR A 93 -3.21 -9.58 0.66
C THR A 93 -2.59 -8.28 1.15
N VAL A 94 -2.92 -7.13 0.53
CA VAL A 94 -2.44 -5.82 0.99
C VAL A 94 -2.95 -5.48 2.38
N PHE A 95 -4.21 -5.81 2.68
CA PHE A 95 -4.79 -5.60 4.00
C PHE A 95 -4.24 -6.56 5.06
N ASN A 96 -3.97 -7.82 4.70
CA ASN A 96 -3.44 -8.82 5.63
C ASN A 96 -1.94 -8.65 5.91
N HIS A 97 -1.20 -8.14 4.93
CA HIS A 97 0.24 -7.95 5.01
C HIS A 97 0.57 -6.51 4.59
N PRO A 98 0.20 -5.48 5.38
CA PRO A 98 0.38 -4.07 5.02
C PRO A 98 1.84 -3.63 5.01
N THR A 99 2.71 -4.48 5.55
CA THR A 99 4.15 -4.62 5.40
C THR A 99 4.80 -4.33 4.04
N LEU A 100 5.82 -3.47 3.89
CA LEU A 100 6.69 -3.57 2.70
C LEU A 100 7.29 -4.98 2.57
N ALA A 101 7.96 -5.46 3.63
CA ALA A 101 8.52 -6.82 3.64
C ALA A 101 7.43 -7.89 3.57
N GLY A 102 6.28 -7.65 4.23
CA GLY A 102 5.14 -8.56 4.18
C GLY A 102 4.61 -8.76 2.77
N LEU A 103 4.41 -7.68 2.01
CA LEU A 103 3.98 -7.72 0.62
C LEU A 103 5.04 -8.35 -0.30
N ALA A 104 6.31 -7.99 -0.13
CA ALA A 104 7.40 -8.53 -0.92
C ALA A 104 7.47 -10.07 -0.79
N ALA A 105 7.34 -10.59 0.43
CA ALA A 105 7.30 -12.04 0.66
C ALA A 105 6.12 -12.72 -0.05
N GLN A 106 4.97 -12.05 -0.18
CA GLN A 106 3.83 -12.58 -0.92
C GLN A 106 4.07 -12.56 -2.43
N LEU A 107 4.74 -11.53 -2.95
CA LEU A 107 5.14 -11.45 -4.37
C LEU A 107 6.15 -12.53 -4.73
N ASP A 108 7.12 -12.80 -3.85
CA ASP A 108 8.12 -13.85 -4.05
C ASP A 108 7.51 -15.26 -3.92
N GLY A 109 6.52 -15.43 -3.03
CA GLY A 109 5.82 -16.69 -2.81
C GLY A 109 4.70 -17.00 -3.82
N THR A 110 4.18 -15.99 -4.52
CA THR A 110 3.18 -16.16 -5.58
C THR A 110 3.85 -16.57 -6.89
N ASP A 111 4.24 -17.83 -6.96
CA ASP A 111 4.70 -18.46 -8.20
C ASP A 111 3.56 -18.49 -9.24
N ALA A 112 3.65 -17.58 -10.22
CA ALA A 112 2.99 -17.37 -11.54
C ALA A 112 1.74 -18.17 -11.98
N ARG A 113 0.99 -18.86 -11.11
CA ARG A 113 0.01 -19.87 -11.53
C ARG A 113 -1.45 -19.49 -11.31
N HIS A 114 -1.79 -18.38 -10.65
CA HIS A 114 -3.20 -17.98 -10.45
C HIS A 114 -3.38 -16.46 -10.40
N GLY A 115 -3.66 -15.86 -11.55
CA GLY A 115 -4.00 -14.44 -11.68
C GLY A 115 -4.52 -14.07 -13.07
N THR A 116 -5.31 -14.94 -13.70
CA THR A 116 -6.06 -14.61 -14.92
C THR A 116 -7.29 -13.78 -14.53
N ALA A 117 -7.08 -12.49 -14.27
CA ALA A 117 -8.07 -11.48 -14.63
C ALA A 117 -7.52 -10.81 -15.88
N ASP A 118 -8.21 -11.06 -16.99
CA ASP A 118 -7.85 -10.72 -18.36
C ASP A 118 -7.39 -9.26 -18.51
N LEU A 119 -6.09 -9.06 -18.72
CA LEU A 119 -5.46 -7.75 -18.95
C LEU A 119 -5.91 -7.09 -20.26
N THR A 120 -6.60 -7.84 -21.14
CA THR A 120 -7.21 -7.30 -22.36
C THR A 120 -8.37 -6.33 -22.05
N ASP A 121 -8.90 -6.33 -20.82
CA ASP A 121 -10.00 -5.42 -20.43
C ASP A 121 -9.50 -4.02 -20.02
N MET A 122 -8.27 -3.91 -19.53
CA MET A 122 -7.68 -2.63 -19.08
C MET A 122 -7.28 -1.74 -20.27
N ASP A 123 -6.73 -2.35 -21.33
CA ASP A 123 -6.35 -1.64 -22.56
C ASP A 123 -7.60 -1.00 -23.21
N ARG A 124 -8.74 -1.71 -23.16
CA ARG A 124 -10.04 -1.23 -23.64
C ARG A 124 -10.62 -0.09 -22.78
N TRP A 125 -10.36 -0.11 -21.48
CA TRP A 125 -10.82 0.92 -20.54
C TRP A 125 -9.99 2.21 -20.63
N LEU A 126 -8.68 2.09 -20.88
CA LEU A 126 -7.81 3.25 -21.14
C LEU A 126 -8.20 3.94 -22.45
N ASP A 127 -8.49 3.20 -23.51
CA ASP A 127 -9.00 3.72 -24.79
C ASP A 127 -10.35 4.45 -24.62
N GLU A 128 -11.26 3.95 -23.77
CA GLU A 128 -12.54 4.60 -23.47
C GLU A 128 -12.36 5.93 -22.71
N ILE A 129 -11.40 6.01 -21.79
CA ILE A 129 -11.11 7.24 -21.03
C ILE A 129 -10.46 8.30 -21.92
N GLU A 130 -9.50 7.91 -22.77
CA GLU A 130 -8.86 8.84 -23.72
C GLU A 130 -9.86 9.36 -24.77
N THR A 131 -10.74 8.48 -25.25
CA THR A 131 -11.79 8.85 -26.22
C THR A 131 -12.85 9.77 -25.59
N SER A 132 -13.18 9.59 -24.31
CA SER A 132 -14.12 10.44 -23.58
C SER A 132 -13.58 11.87 -23.38
N ALA A 133 -12.27 12.02 -23.18
CA ALA A 133 -11.63 13.33 -22.98
C ALA A 133 -11.53 14.17 -24.28
N ALA A 134 -11.50 13.54 -25.46
CA ALA A 134 -11.32 14.23 -26.74
C ALA A 134 -12.60 14.85 -27.34
N GLY A 135 -13.78 14.57 -26.77
CA GLY A 135 -15.08 15.01 -27.31
C GLY A 135 -15.54 16.41 -26.88
N ALA A 136 -14.87 17.06 -25.93
CA ALA A 136 -15.38 18.24 -25.24
C ALA A 136 -14.85 19.59 -25.77
N THR A 137 -14.61 19.75 -27.09
CA THR A 137 -14.45 21.08 -27.69
C THR A 137 -14.85 21.09 -29.16
N ARG A 138 -16.13 21.37 -29.46
CA ARG A 138 -16.50 22.11 -30.67
C ARG A 138 -17.91 22.70 -30.54
N THR A 139 -17.97 23.99 -30.23
CA THR A 139 -19.09 24.87 -30.59
C THR A 139 -18.64 25.66 -31.80
#